data_AF-A0A519KTG8-F1
#
_entry.id   AF-A0A519KTG8-F1
#
_cell.length_a   1.000
_cell.length_b   1.000
_cell.length_c   1.000
_cell.angle_alpha   90.00
_cell.angle_beta   90.00
_cell.angle_gamma   90.00
#
_symmetry.space_group_name_H-M   'P 1'
#
loop_
_entity.id
_entity.type
_entity.pdbx_description
1 polymer ?
#
loop_
_entity_poly.entity_id
_entity_poly.type
_entity_poly.pdbx_seq_one_letter_code
_entity_poly.pdbx_strand_id
1 'polypeptide(L)'
;AEIEHERRVAVFDIVEKNSFEPVGAAGGPYALKLSSQDGRLVFDIAGPQFTKAHGLSMSPLNKTIKDYIDICDSYYEVLRGTDVGKIEAIDMGRRGLHNEGAELLKSRLDGKIAVDHETARRLFTLVTALYRR
;
A
#
# COMPACT_ATOMS: atom_id res chain seq x y z
N ALA A 1 -4.82 14.24 -9.40
CA ALA A 1 -5.03 15.07 -8.19
C ALA A 1 -5.39 14.21 -6.98
N GLU A 2 -6.30 13.24 -7.13
CA GLU A 2 -6.71 12.33 -6.04
C GLU A 2 -5.63 11.31 -5.62
N ILE A 3 -4.98 10.60 -6.55
CA ILE A 3 -3.88 9.67 -6.20
C ILE A 3 -2.82 10.38 -5.34
N GLU A 4 -2.55 11.64 -5.65
CA GLU A 4 -1.64 12.49 -4.89
C GLU A 4 -2.21 12.86 -3.51
N HIS A 5 -3.53 13.04 -3.39
CA HIS A 5 -4.22 13.24 -2.12
C HIS A 5 -4.21 11.96 -1.26
N GLU A 6 -4.62 10.81 -1.80
CA GLU A 6 -4.56 9.51 -1.12
C GLU A 6 -3.12 9.19 -0.69
N ARG A 7 -2.12 9.46 -1.54
CA ARG A 7 -0.71 9.30 -1.17
C ARG A 7 -0.35 10.18 0.04
N ARG A 8 -0.74 11.45 0.04
CA ARG A 8 -0.44 12.36 1.17
C ARG A 8 -1.10 11.88 2.47
N VAL A 9 -2.37 11.45 2.41
CA VAL A 9 -3.09 10.90 3.57
C VAL A 9 -2.41 9.63 4.07
N ALA A 10 -2.08 8.69 3.18
CA ALA A 10 -1.40 7.46 3.55
C ALA A 10 -0.01 7.71 4.16
N VAL A 11 0.78 8.66 3.62
CA VAL A 11 2.07 9.06 4.21
C VAL A 11 1.87 9.64 5.59
N PHE A 12 0.92 10.57 5.76
CA PHE A 12 0.61 11.18 7.05
C PHE A 12 0.23 10.10 8.08
N ASP A 13 -0.71 9.23 7.74
CA ASP A 13 -1.16 8.18 8.65
C ASP A 13 -0.07 7.17 9.01
N ILE A 14 0.84 6.84 8.08
CA ILE A 14 1.99 5.99 8.37
C ILE A 14 2.94 6.67 9.36
N VAL A 15 3.26 7.95 9.14
CA VAL A 15 4.16 8.70 10.02
C VAL A 15 3.57 8.83 11.42
N GLU A 16 2.27 9.10 11.52
CA GLU A 16 1.57 9.24 12.80
C GLU A 16 1.38 7.91 13.53
N LYS A 17 1.01 6.84 12.80
CA LYS A 17 0.66 5.55 13.41
C LYS A 17 0.96 4.37 12.50
N ASN A 18 2.07 3.70 12.79
CA ASN A 18 2.45 2.45 12.15
C ASN A 18 2.97 1.42 13.16
N SER A 19 2.98 0.16 12.75
CA SER A 19 3.87 -0.89 13.27
C SER A 19 4.76 -1.29 12.10
N PHE A 20 6.05 -0.97 12.22
CA PHE A 20 7.05 -1.22 11.17
C PHE A 20 8.37 -1.66 11.80
N GLU A 21 8.62 -2.96 11.75
CA GLU A 21 9.73 -3.61 12.47
C GLU A 21 10.61 -4.39 11.48
N PRO A 22 11.66 -3.77 10.92
CA PRO A 22 12.62 -4.46 10.07
C PRO A 22 13.38 -5.52 10.87
N VAL A 23 13.46 -6.74 10.33
CA VAL A 23 14.16 -7.85 10.97
C VAL A 23 15.64 -7.54 11.08
N GLY A 24 16.15 -7.60 12.32
CA GLY A 24 17.56 -7.33 12.66
C GLY A 24 17.87 -5.87 12.99
N ALA A 25 16.87 -4.98 12.98
CA ALA A 25 17.05 -3.62 13.47
C ALA A 25 16.89 -3.57 15.00
N ALA A 26 17.77 -2.82 15.67
CA ALA A 26 17.70 -2.63 17.12
C ALA A 26 16.62 -1.60 17.54
N GLY A 27 16.13 -0.78 16.61
CA GLY A 27 15.16 0.27 16.85
C GLY A 27 15.18 1.36 15.77
N GLY A 28 14.05 2.03 15.62
CA GLY A 28 13.88 3.19 14.72
C GLY A 28 14.27 4.52 15.38
N PRO A 29 13.91 5.67 14.77
CA PRO A 29 13.06 5.82 13.59
C PRO A 29 13.77 5.42 12.28
N TYR A 30 12.97 5.06 11.28
CA TYR A 30 13.46 4.69 9.95
C TYR A 30 12.96 5.68 8.89
N ALA A 31 13.83 6.03 7.95
CA ALA A 31 13.44 6.56 6.67
C ALA A 31 13.14 5.39 5.72
N LEU A 32 11.93 5.38 5.15
CA LEU A 32 11.53 4.41 4.13
C LEU A 32 11.42 5.12 2.77
N LYS A 33 12.13 4.60 1.77
CA LYS A 33 11.96 4.96 0.37
C LYS A 33 11.36 3.78 -0.38
N LEU A 34 10.15 3.99 -0.92
CA LEU A 34 9.48 3.05 -1.81
C LEU A 34 9.81 3.41 -3.27
N SER A 35 10.21 2.42 -4.06
CA SER A 35 10.45 2.58 -5.50
C SER A 35 10.15 1.32 -6.29
N SER A 36 9.96 1.46 -7.61
CA SER A 36 9.79 0.33 -8.53
C SER A 36 11.03 0.25 -9.43
N GLN A 37 11.67 -0.92 -9.48
CA GLN A 37 12.89 -1.16 -10.27
C GLN A 37 12.81 -2.56 -10.87
N ASP A 38 12.93 -2.69 -12.19
CA ASP A 38 12.95 -3.97 -12.91
C ASP A 38 11.81 -4.93 -12.51
N GLY A 39 10.59 -4.41 -12.39
CA GLY A 39 9.40 -5.20 -12.00
C GLY A 39 9.39 -5.62 -10.52
N ARG A 40 10.19 -4.97 -9.68
CA ARG A 40 10.24 -5.19 -8.23
C ARG A 40 9.84 -3.93 -7.47
N LEU A 41 9.07 -4.12 -6.41
CA LEU A 41 8.82 -3.11 -5.38
C LEU A 41 9.97 -3.14 -4.38
N VAL A 42 10.69 -2.03 -4.27
CA VAL A 42 11.85 -1.88 -3.39
C VAL A 42 11.45 -1.07 -2.15
N PHE A 43 11.66 -1.68 -0.99
CA PHE A 43 11.63 -1.04 0.33
C PHE A 43 13.07 -0.76 0.74
N ASP A 44 13.53 0.47 0.53
CA ASP A 44 14.85 0.92 0.97
C ASP A 44 14.71 1.60 2.34
N ILE A 45 15.31 0.99 3.37
CA ILE A 45 15.17 1.39 4.77
C ILE A 45 16.51 1.89 5.27
N ALA A 46 16.52 3.09 5.82
CA ALA A 46 17.67 3.69 6.47
C ALA A 46 17.33 4.17 7.88
N GLY A 47 18.20 3.90 8.84
CA GLY A 47 18.13 4.36 10.22
C GLY A 47 19.53 4.45 10.83
N PRO A 48 19.67 4.95 12.07
CA PRO A 48 20.97 5.27 12.66
C PRO A 48 21.99 4.11 12.67
N GLN A 49 21.51 2.88 12.82
CA GLN A 49 22.34 1.66 12.88
C GLN A 49 21.79 0.54 11.99
N PHE A 50 20.91 0.87 11.04
CA PHE A 50 20.27 -0.12 10.18
C PHE A 50 20.08 0.45 8.78
N THR A 51 20.68 -0.19 7.78
CA THR A 51 20.45 0.14 6.36
C THR A 51 20.23 -1.15 5.59
N LYS A 52 19.06 -1.30 4.96
CA LYS A 52 18.72 -2.50 4.21
C LYS A 52 17.67 -2.22 3.16
N ALA A 53 17.86 -2.79 1.98
CA ALA A 53 16.88 -2.77 0.91
C ALA A 53 16.23 -4.14 0.72
N HIS A 54 14.91 -4.18 0.59
CA HIS A 54 14.14 -5.37 0.26
C HIS A 54 13.42 -5.19 -1.07
N GLY A 55 13.79 -5.97 -2.09
CA GLY A 55 13.06 -6.03 -3.35
C GLY A 55 12.04 -7.16 -3.33
N LEU A 56 10.76 -6.86 -3.54
CA LEU A 56 9.66 -7.82 -3.70
C LEU A 56 9.28 -7.92 -5.17
N SER A 57 9.06 -9.12 -5.69
CA SER A 57 8.47 -9.27 -7.03
C SER A 57 7.06 -8.66 -7.05
N MET A 58 6.76 -7.85 -8.07
CA MET A 58 5.43 -7.28 -8.28
C MET A 58 4.43 -8.30 -8.85
N SER A 59 4.90 -9.39 -9.45
CA SER A 59 4.03 -10.35 -10.16
C SER A 59 2.85 -10.85 -9.32
N PRO A 60 3.02 -11.22 -8.03
CA PRO A 60 1.90 -11.68 -7.20
C PRO A 60 0.90 -10.56 -6.82
N LEU A 61 1.31 -9.29 -6.88
CA LEU A 61 0.48 -8.15 -6.50
C LEU A 61 -0.25 -7.52 -7.69
N ASN A 62 0.24 -7.76 -8.91
CA ASN A 62 -0.23 -7.08 -10.13
C ASN A 62 -1.74 -7.20 -10.35
N LYS A 63 -2.34 -8.37 -10.10
CA LYS A 63 -3.78 -8.56 -10.29
C LYS A 63 -4.57 -7.72 -9.30
N THR A 64 -4.33 -7.90 -8.00
CA THR A 64 -5.06 -7.18 -6.95
C THR A 64 -4.85 -5.66 -7.03
N ILE A 65 -3.65 -5.20 -7.43
CA ILE A 65 -3.39 -3.78 -7.72
C ILE A 65 -4.27 -3.27 -8.86
N LYS A 66 -4.32 -3.98 -10.00
CA LYS A 66 -5.15 -3.58 -11.14
C LYS A 66 -6.62 -3.57 -10.80
N ASP A 67 -7.13 -4.64 -10.17
CA ASP A 67 -8.53 -4.73 -9.77
C ASP A 67 -8.91 -3.60 -8.78
N TYR A 68 -8.01 -3.27 -7.82
CA TYR A 68 -8.21 -2.15 -6.90
C TYR A 68 -8.22 -0.80 -7.63
N ILE A 69 -7.34 -0.63 -8.61
CA ILE A 69 -7.28 0.58 -9.43
C ILE A 69 -8.58 0.74 -10.23
N ASP A 70 -9.04 -0.32 -10.89
CA ASP A 70 -10.21 -0.30 -11.75
C ASP A 70 -11.50 -0.01 -10.95
N ILE A 71 -11.62 -0.55 -9.73
CA ILE A 71 -12.80 -0.29 -8.89
C ILE A 71 -12.80 1.13 -8.32
N CYS A 72 -11.63 1.69 -7.98
CA CYS A 72 -11.50 3.08 -7.57
C CYS A 72 -11.84 4.03 -8.73
N ASP A 73 -11.45 3.70 -9.96
CA ASP A 73 -11.79 4.52 -11.11
C ASP A 73 -13.29 4.42 -11.45
N SER A 74 -13.90 3.22 -11.28
CA SER A 74 -15.34 2.99 -11.45
C SER A 74 -16.21 3.74 -10.43
N TYR A 75 -15.70 3.96 -9.21
CA TYR A 75 -16.37 4.72 -8.15
C TYR A 75 -16.78 6.13 -8.64
N TYR A 76 -15.98 6.75 -9.51
CA TYR A 76 -16.28 8.07 -10.07
C TYR A 76 -17.41 8.12 -11.10
N GLU A 77 -17.60 7.04 -11.84
CA GLU A 77 -18.73 6.94 -12.77
C GLU A 77 -20.04 6.81 -11.99
N VAL A 78 -20.00 6.10 -10.86
CA VAL A 78 -21.19 5.84 -10.04
C VAL A 78 -21.49 6.96 -9.05
N LEU A 79 -20.49 7.68 -8.53
CA LEU A 79 -20.69 8.86 -7.69
C LEU A 79 -21.44 10.00 -8.38
N ARG A 80 -21.41 10.05 -9.72
CA ARG A 80 -22.22 10.99 -10.51
C ARG A 80 -23.69 10.58 -10.60
N GLY A 81 -24.03 9.36 -10.21
CA GLY A 81 -25.40 8.84 -10.12
C GLY A 81 -26.00 8.92 -8.72
N THR A 82 -27.27 8.60 -8.59
CA THR A 82 -28.05 8.69 -7.33
C THR A 82 -28.38 7.33 -6.69
N ASP A 83 -27.87 6.23 -7.23
CA ASP A 83 -28.17 4.88 -6.73
C ASP A 83 -27.25 4.51 -5.56
N VAL A 84 -27.75 4.72 -4.35
CA VAL A 84 -27.07 4.43 -3.08
C VAL A 84 -26.60 2.98 -3.00
N GLY A 85 -27.40 2.02 -3.47
CA GLY A 85 -27.06 0.60 -3.40
C GLY A 85 -25.84 0.24 -4.26
N LYS A 86 -25.68 0.92 -5.41
CA LYS A 86 -24.47 0.75 -6.24
C LYS A 86 -23.23 1.37 -5.60
N ILE A 87 -23.37 2.52 -4.94
CA ILE A 87 -22.26 3.16 -4.22
C ILE A 87 -21.78 2.23 -3.09
N GLU A 88 -22.69 1.68 -2.29
CA GLU A 88 -22.35 0.75 -1.21
C GLU A 88 -21.68 -0.52 -1.73
N ALA A 89 -22.16 -1.09 -2.84
CA ALA A 89 -21.57 -2.28 -3.45
C ALA A 89 -20.12 -2.03 -3.90
N ILE A 90 -19.86 -0.89 -4.55
CA ILE A 90 -18.51 -0.49 -4.97
C ILE A 90 -17.62 -0.25 -3.75
N ASP A 91 -18.10 0.43 -2.72
CA ASP A 91 -17.33 0.69 -1.50
C ASP A 91 -16.99 -0.58 -0.74
N MET A 92 -17.88 -1.57 -0.71
CA MET A 92 -17.57 -2.89 -0.17
C MET A 92 -16.49 -3.60 -0.99
N GLY A 93 -16.62 -3.61 -2.33
CA GLY A 93 -15.61 -4.20 -3.21
C GLY A 93 -14.24 -3.55 -3.06
N ARG A 94 -14.20 -2.21 -3.00
CA ARG A 94 -12.98 -1.42 -2.81
C ARG A 94 -12.28 -1.77 -1.51
N ARG A 95 -13.04 -1.82 -0.40
CA ARG A 95 -12.50 -2.23 0.91
C ARG A 95 -12.01 -3.68 0.91
N GLY A 96 -12.70 -4.57 0.21
CA GLY A 96 -12.30 -5.97 0.02
C GLY A 96 -10.95 -6.09 -0.68
N LEU A 97 -10.80 -5.48 -1.85
CA LEU A 97 -9.56 -5.46 -2.63
C LEU A 97 -8.40 -4.79 -1.88
N HIS A 98 -8.68 -3.73 -1.12
CA HIS A 98 -7.66 -3.08 -0.30
C HIS A 98 -7.16 -3.98 0.83
N ASN A 99 -8.07 -4.72 1.50
CA ASN A 99 -7.71 -5.70 2.52
C ASN A 99 -6.91 -6.87 1.94
N GLU A 100 -7.34 -7.39 0.80
CA GLU A 100 -6.62 -8.46 0.09
C GLU A 100 -5.20 -8.01 -0.29
N GLY A 101 -5.07 -6.82 -0.87
CA GLY A 101 -3.78 -6.24 -1.24
C GLY A 101 -2.86 -6.04 -0.03
N ALA A 102 -3.41 -5.61 1.10
CA ALA A 102 -2.68 -5.45 2.35
C ALA A 102 -2.18 -6.79 2.91
N GLU A 103 -3.04 -7.82 2.96
CA GLU A 103 -2.65 -9.16 3.44
C GLU A 103 -1.61 -9.81 2.54
N LEU A 104 -1.75 -9.66 1.21
CA LEU A 104 -0.73 -10.09 0.26
C LEU A 104 0.59 -9.39 0.53
N LEU A 105 0.59 -8.05 0.63
CA LEU A 105 1.81 -7.27 0.87
C LEU A 105 2.48 -7.67 2.19
N LYS A 106 1.71 -7.77 3.27
CA LYS A 106 2.18 -8.24 4.59
C LYS A 106 2.80 -9.63 4.50
N SER A 107 2.16 -10.57 3.81
CA SER A 107 2.69 -11.92 3.58
C SER A 107 3.99 -11.91 2.78
N ARG A 108 4.16 -10.98 1.82
CA ARG A 108 5.42 -10.81 1.09
C ARG A 108 6.53 -10.21 1.95
N LEU A 109 6.16 -9.38 2.92
CA LEU A 109 7.05 -8.73 3.87
C LEU A 109 7.46 -9.64 5.04
N ASP A 110 6.74 -10.74 5.27
CA ASP A 110 7.06 -11.69 6.32
C ASP A 110 8.53 -12.18 6.24
N GLY A 111 9.14 -12.30 7.42
CA GLY A 111 10.58 -12.53 7.61
C GLY A 111 11.51 -11.40 7.19
N LYS A 112 11.00 -10.25 6.75
CA LYS A 112 11.80 -9.07 6.33
C LYS A 112 11.46 -7.84 7.15
N ILE A 113 10.17 -7.50 7.19
CA ILE A 113 9.62 -6.35 7.90
C ILE A 113 8.29 -6.80 8.50
N ALA A 114 8.21 -6.90 9.82
CA ALA A 114 6.94 -7.14 10.48
C ALA A 114 6.11 -5.85 10.46
N VAL A 115 4.85 -5.98 10.03
CA VAL A 115 3.88 -4.89 9.98
C VAL A 115 2.51 -5.38 10.42
N ASP A 116 1.74 -4.50 11.05
CA ASP A 116 0.32 -4.76 11.29
C ASP A 116 -0.51 -4.57 10.01
N HIS A 117 -1.78 -4.98 10.05
CA HIS A 117 -2.67 -4.89 8.89
C HIS A 117 -2.94 -3.45 8.46
N GLU A 118 -3.09 -2.53 9.41
CA GLU A 118 -3.34 -1.12 9.11
C GLU A 118 -2.15 -0.45 8.42
N THR A 119 -0.93 -0.76 8.85
CA THR A 119 0.30 -0.32 8.18
C THR A 119 0.41 -0.94 6.80
N ALA A 120 0.13 -2.24 6.66
CA ALA A 120 0.12 -2.91 5.36
C ALA A 120 -0.91 -2.29 4.39
N ARG A 121 -2.11 -1.94 4.87
CA ARG A 121 -3.13 -1.22 4.10
C ARG A 121 -2.61 0.12 3.59
N ARG A 122 -2.01 0.94 4.45
CA ARG A 122 -1.47 2.26 4.03
C ARG A 122 -0.29 2.12 3.07
N LEU A 123 0.59 1.15 3.32
CA LEU A 123 1.69 0.82 2.40
C LEU A 123 1.14 0.37 1.05
N PHE A 124 0.07 -0.43 1.01
CA PHE A 124 -0.57 -0.83 -0.23
C PHE A 124 -1.13 0.38 -1.00
N THR A 125 -1.73 1.37 -0.32
CA THR A 125 -2.12 2.65 -0.94
C THR A 125 -0.92 3.37 -1.58
N LEU A 126 0.25 3.37 -0.93
CA LEU A 126 1.46 3.96 -1.52
C LEU A 126 1.96 3.16 -2.73
N VAL A 127 1.85 1.82 -2.68
CA VAL A 127 2.25 0.94 -3.79
C VAL A 127 1.37 1.14 -5.00
N THR A 128 0.05 1.28 -4.83
CA THR A 128 -0.86 1.55 -5.95
C THR A 128 -0.61 2.94 -6.55
N ALA A 129 -0.31 3.94 -5.72
CA ALA A 129 0.10 5.27 -6.17
C ALA A 129 1.44 5.26 -6.94
N LEU A 130 2.38 4.40 -6.54
CA LEU A 130 3.64 4.18 -7.25
C LEU A 130 3.43 3.44 -8.57
N TYR A 131 2.47 2.50 -8.63
CA TYR A 131 2.15 1.73 -9.83
C TYR A 131 1.52 2.58 -10.94
N ARG A 132 0.75 3.61 -10.57
CA ARG A 132 0.10 4.55 -11.52
C ARG A 132 1.05 5.63 -12.07
N ARG A 133 2.31 5.69 -11.62
CA ARG A 133 3.32 6.67 -12.08
C ARG A 133 4.12 6.14 -13.26
#